data_AF-A0A945ZIB2-F1
#
_entry.id   AF-A0A945ZIB2-F1
#
_cell.length_a   1.000
_cell.length_b   1.000
_cell.length_c   1.000
_cell.angle_alpha   90.00
_cell.angle_beta   90.00
_cell.angle_gamma   90.00
#
_symmetry.space_group_name_H-M   'P 1'
#
loop_
_entity.id
_entity.type
_entity.pdbx_description
1 polymer ?
#
loop_
_entity_poly.entity_id
_entity_poly.type
_entity_poly.pdbx_seq_one_letter_code
_entity_poly.pdbx_strand_id
1 'polypeptide(L)'
;NKYKYSGQLNSSGGGYWNDQWVWQKEMQGMDLNAGIVFLPENARVSQESGSRYFLTEDKKPVFNQVLRDTLHSLFLNENFRNKFIKYYNDFQNLGWSDDYLKPHKIDEFLAFMNENGVHADNLDLFIILSNKVEFVDWSTESEIDTFIVNLMRDAGLYFETVSNTVSSREFWEDYFERNPESRPNKIVYYDVSLSPSDALCSWQKRFGLTKTHKSADLGKPESLVERSSVDANEGGAAFRQLVREIADEHFAS
;
A
#
# COMPACT_ATOMS: atom_id res chain seq x y z
N ASN A 1 31.02 10.93 25.77
CA ASN A 1 30.95 9.58 25.19
C ASN A 1 30.27 9.64 23.83
N LYS A 2 31.08 9.70 22.76
CA LYS A 2 30.62 9.69 21.36
C LYS A 2 30.59 8.24 20.89
N TYR A 3 29.44 7.77 20.44
CA TYR A 3 29.27 6.42 19.91
C TYR A 3 29.94 6.28 18.54
N LYS A 4 30.79 5.25 18.39
CA LYS A 4 31.43 4.86 17.12
C LYS A 4 30.62 3.73 16.50
N TYR A 5 29.94 3.98 15.39
CA TYR A 5 29.23 2.94 14.62
C TYR A 5 29.55 3.11 13.13
N SER A 6 29.73 1.99 12.43
CA SER A 6 29.85 1.94 10.97
C SER A 6 28.51 1.58 10.35
N GLY A 7 27.83 2.56 9.76
CA GLY A 7 26.82 2.30 8.75
C GLY A 7 26.72 3.51 7.83
N GLN A 8 26.87 3.25 6.55
CA GLN A 8 26.71 4.25 5.51
C GLN A 8 25.30 4.15 4.96
N LEU A 9 24.63 5.30 4.82
CA LEU A 9 23.49 5.46 3.92
C LEU A 9 24.02 5.32 2.49
N ASN A 10 24.10 4.09 1.99
CA ASN A 10 24.55 3.83 0.62
C ASN A 10 23.35 3.94 -0.33
N SER A 11 23.55 4.63 -1.46
CA SER A 11 22.53 4.94 -2.47
C SER A 11 22.04 3.73 -3.28
N SER A 12 22.41 2.51 -2.92
CA SER A 12 22.08 1.29 -3.68
C SER A 12 21.89 0.04 -2.82
N GLY A 13 21.68 0.20 -1.50
CA GLY A 13 21.37 -0.93 -0.63
C GLY A 13 19.89 -1.31 -0.75
N GLY A 14 19.59 -2.51 -1.24
CA GLY A 14 18.23 -3.05 -1.23
C GLY A 14 17.65 -3.06 0.19
N GLY A 15 16.59 -2.27 0.39
CA GLY A 15 15.51 -2.41 1.38
C GLY A 15 15.82 -2.44 2.89
N TYR A 16 16.95 -2.97 3.33
CA TYR A 16 17.10 -3.52 4.68
C TYR A 16 18.02 -2.71 5.61
N TRP A 17 18.56 -1.56 5.18
CA TRP A 17 19.64 -0.88 5.92
C TRP A 17 19.51 0.65 6.05
N ASN A 18 18.35 1.25 5.76
CA ASN A 18 18.17 2.71 5.83
C ASN A 18 17.72 3.25 7.20
N ASP A 19 17.56 2.40 8.23
CA ASP A 19 17.03 2.81 9.55
C ASP A 19 18.10 3.36 10.52
N GLN A 20 19.25 3.79 10.01
CA GLN A 20 20.34 4.28 10.85
C GLN A 20 20.24 5.77 11.16
N TRP A 21 19.25 6.21 11.97
CA TRP A 21 19.43 7.37 12.86
C TRP A 21 18.37 7.66 13.93
N VAL A 22 17.54 6.69 14.36
CA VAL A 22 16.49 6.98 15.38
C VAL A 22 16.56 6.11 16.65
N TRP A 23 17.60 5.29 16.81
CA TRP A 23 17.55 4.20 17.80
C TRP A 23 17.84 4.60 19.25
N GLN A 24 18.39 5.80 19.53
CA GLN A 24 18.66 6.20 20.94
C GLN A 24 17.47 6.85 21.65
N LYS A 25 16.31 7.01 20.98
CA LYS A 25 15.07 7.57 21.55
C LYS A 25 13.88 6.61 21.56
N GLU A 26 14.06 5.34 21.19
CA GLU A 26 12.95 4.37 21.01
C GLU A 26 12.12 4.09 22.27
N MET A 27 12.67 4.30 23.47
CA MET A 27 11.88 4.19 24.70
C MET A 27 10.86 5.34 24.91
N GLN A 28 10.88 6.38 24.08
CA GLN A 28 9.93 7.52 24.16
C GLN A 28 9.02 7.66 22.93
N GLY A 29 9.19 6.81 21.91
CA GLY A 29 8.54 6.99 20.61
C GLY A 29 9.11 8.18 19.82
N MET A 30 8.80 8.24 18.52
CA MET A 30 9.02 9.45 17.73
C MET A 30 7.89 10.43 18.05
N ASP A 31 8.22 11.67 18.41
CA ASP A 31 7.22 12.73 18.55
C ASP A 31 6.42 12.79 17.24
N LEU A 32 5.07 12.70 17.31
CA LEU A 32 4.21 12.83 16.14
C LEU A 32 4.47 14.14 15.38
N ASN A 33 5.01 15.14 16.07
CA ASN A 33 5.40 16.43 15.51
C ASN A 33 6.75 16.42 14.79
N ALA A 34 7.53 15.35 14.92
CA ALA A 34 8.75 15.14 14.15
C ALA A 34 8.47 14.61 12.73
N GLY A 35 7.26 14.09 12.49
CA GLY A 35 6.82 13.58 11.19
C GLY A 35 6.03 14.58 10.34
N ILE A 36 5.89 14.25 9.06
CA ILE A 36 4.88 14.85 8.18
C ILE A 36 3.92 13.73 7.82
N VAL A 37 2.63 13.92 8.11
CA VAL A 37 1.60 12.91 7.86
C VAL A 37 0.95 13.20 6.51
N PHE A 38 0.92 12.19 5.64
CA PHE A 38 0.25 12.27 4.35
C PHE A 38 -1.07 11.51 4.41
N LEU A 39 -2.18 12.22 4.19
CA LEU A 39 -3.52 11.65 4.23
C LEU A 39 -4.20 11.83 2.87
N PRO A 40 -4.87 10.80 2.33
CA PRO A 40 -5.64 10.96 1.10
C PRO A 40 -6.81 11.91 1.36
N GLU A 41 -6.98 12.94 0.54
CA GLU A 41 -7.98 13.98 0.77
C GLU A 41 -9.40 13.44 0.54
N ASN A 42 -9.61 12.85 -0.63
CA ASN A 42 -10.93 12.51 -1.16
C ASN A 42 -11.27 11.03 -1.05
N ALA A 43 -10.46 10.24 -0.31
CA ALA A 43 -10.77 8.84 -0.05
C ALA A 43 -12.10 8.74 0.71
N ARG A 44 -12.99 7.86 0.25
CA ARG A 44 -14.31 7.67 0.86
C ARG A 44 -14.21 6.71 2.03
N VAL A 45 -14.60 7.18 3.22
CA VAL A 45 -14.48 6.44 4.48
C VAL A 45 -15.76 6.58 5.31
N SER A 46 -15.99 5.60 6.18
CA SER A 46 -17.03 5.66 7.20
C SER A 46 -16.80 6.83 8.14
N GLN A 47 -17.86 7.61 8.42
CA GLN A 47 -17.79 8.69 9.39
C GLN A 47 -17.55 8.19 10.82
N GLU A 48 -17.96 6.96 11.13
CA GLU A 48 -17.83 6.37 12.46
C GLU A 48 -16.43 5.81 12.71
N SER A 49 -15.86 5.12 11.71
CA SER A 49 -14.62 4.35 11.91
C SER A 49 -13.41 4.87 11.15
N GLY A 50 -13.59 5.77 10.18
CA GLY A 50 -12.52 6.20 9.27
C GLY A 50 -12.05 5.12 8.30
N SER A 51 -12.71 3.95 8.28
CA SER A 51 -12.41 2.84 7.39
C SER A 51 -13.15 2.96 6.08
N ARG A 52 -12.50 2.58 4.98
CA ARG A 52 -13.15 2.35 3.67
C ARG A 52 -14.05 1.11 3.69
N TYR A 53 -13.69 0.13 4.52
CA TYR A 53 -14.35 -1.17 4.57
C TYR A 53 -15.33 -1.25 5.74
N PHE A 54 -16.39 -2.02 5.53
CA PHE A 54 -17.29 -2.43 6.60
C PHE A 54 -16.54 -3.33 7.58
N LEU A 55 -16.66 -3.02 8.88
CA LEU A 55 -15.93 -3.71 9.94
C LEU A 55 -16.90 -4.45 10.85
N THR A 56 -16.52 -5.63 11.32
CA THR A 56 -17.21 -6.33 12.41
C THR A 56 -17.01 -5.60 13.76
N GLU A 57 -17.73 -6.04 14.80
CA GLU A 57 -17.55 -5.53 16.17
C GLU A 57 -16.10 -5.64 16.65
N ASP A 58 -15.37 -6.69 16.22
CA ASP A 58 -13.94 -6.90 16.50
C ASP A 58 -13.00 -6.04 15.62
N LYS A 59 -13.54 -5.07 14.87
CA LYS A 59 -12.81 -4.17 13.96
C LYS A 59 -12.08 -4.88 12.81
N LYS A 60 -12.58 -6.04 12.38
CA LYS A 60 -12.03 -6.77 11.22
C LYS A 60 -12.85 -6.47 9.97
N PRO A 61 -12.22 -6.27 8.79
CA PRO A 61 -12.96 -6.05 7.56
C PRO A 61 -13.75 -7.31 7.17
N VAL A 62 -14.97 -7.11 6.68
CA VAL A 62 -15.84 -8.21 6.24
C VAL A 62 -15.53 -8.59 4.81
N PHE A 63 -15.31 -9.89 4.58
CA PHE A 63 -15.09 -10.45 3.25
C PHE A 63 -16.34 -10.30 2.39
N ASN A 64 -16.18 -9.84 1.14
CA ASN A 64 -17.29 -9.64 0.22
C ASN A 64 -17.77 -10.96 -0.38
N GLN A 65 -18.46 -11.76 0.44
CA GLN A 65 -18.93 -13.09 0.08
C GLN A 65 -19.91 -13.05 -1.10
N VAL A 66 -20.79 -12.04 -1.13
CA VAL A 66 -21.78 -11.85 -2.22
C VAL A 66 -21.06 -11.71 -3.56
N LEU A 67 -20.08 -10.80 -3.65
CA LEU A 67 -19.33 -10.61 -4.90
C LEU A 67 -18.54 -11.87 -5.28
N ARG A 68 -17.91 -12.56 -4.31
CA ARG A 68 -17.21 -13.82 -4.58
C ARG A 68 -18.14 -14.85 -5.18
N ASP A 69 -19.31 -15.05 -4.60
CA ASP A 69 -20.27 -16.07 -5.06
C ASP A 69 -20.90 -15.71 -6.40
N THR A 70 -21.14 -14.42 -6.65
CA THR A 70 -21.54 -13.91 -7.97
C THR A 70 -20.47 -14.21 -9.02
N LEU A 71 -19.22 -13.82 -8.78
CA LEU A 71 -18.12 -14.08 -9.71
C LEU A 71 -17.90 -15.58 -9.92
N HIS A 72 -17.96 -16.38 -8.86
CA HIS A 72 -17.83 -17.83 -8.93
C HIS A 72 -18.90 -18.45 -9.84
N SER A 73 -20.16 -18.08 -9.64
CA SER A 73 -21.27 -18.56 -10.46
C SER A 73 -21.12 -18.15 -11.94
N LEU A 74 -20.61 -16.95 -12.19
CA LEU A 74 -20.35 -16.46 -13.54
C LEU A 74 -19.19 -17.20 -14.21
N PHE A 75 -18.06 -17.41 -13.54
CA PHE A 75 -16.89 -18.07 -14.14
C PHE A 75 -17.06 -19.59 -14.31
N LEU A 76 -17.95 -20.22 -13.54
CA LEU A 76 -18.40 -21.60 -13.80
C LEU A 76 -19.27 -21.70 -15.07
N ASN A 77 -19.99 -20.64 -15.43
CA ASN A 77 -20.76 -20.59 -16.66
C ASN A 77 -19.83 -20.45 -17.88
N GLU A 78 -19.78 -21.51 -18.70
CA GLU A 78 -18.92 -21.56 -19.89
C GLU A 78 -19.20 -20.45 -20.91
N ASN A 79 -20.47 -20.07 -21.12
CA ASN A 79 -20.81 -19.00 -22.05
C ASN A 79 -20.31 -17.64 -21.57
N PHE A 80 -20.48 -17.36 -20.27
CA PHE A 80 -19.94 -16.14 -19.67
C PHE A 80 -18.42 -16.13 -19.79
N ARG A 81 -17.76 -17.21 -19.35
CA ARG A 81 -16.31 -17.36 -19.37
C ARG A 81 -15.73 -17.19 -20.77
N ASN A 82 -16.31 -17.82 -21.79
CA ASN A 82 -15.83 -17.71 -23.17
C ASN A 82 -15.99 -16.29 -23.72
N LYS A 83 -17.11 -15.61 -23.41
CA LYS A 83 -17.28 -14.20 -23.78
C LYS A 83 -16.29 -13.30 -23.06
N PHE A 84 -16.07 -13.53 -21.78
CA PHE A 84 -15.12 -12.80 -20.96
C PHE A 84 -13.68 -12.95 -21.51
N ILE A 85 -13.24 -14.18 -21.81
CA ILE A 85 -11.93 -14.46 -22.43
C ILE A 85 -11.82 -13.78 -23.80
N LYS A 86 -12.91 -13.72 -24.57
CA LYS A 86 -12.93 -12.98 -25.83
C LYS A 86 -12.71 -11.49 -25.63
N TYR A 87 -13.40 -10.84 -24.69
CA TYR A 87 -13.19 -9.42 -24.37
C TYR A 87 -11.75 -9.13 -23.96
N TYR A 88 -11.18 -10.02 -23.13
CA TYR A 88 -9.77 -9.96 -22.74
C TYR A 88 -8.84 -9.99 -23.96
N ASN A 89 -9.00 -10.98 -24.84
CA ASN A 89 -8.16 -11.14 -26.02
C ASN A 89 -8.32 -9.96 -26.99
N ASP A 90 -9.55 -9.49 -27.22
CA ASP A 90 -9.82 -8.34 -28.09
C ASP A 90 -9.15 -7.07 -27.56
N PHE A 91 -9.06 -6.90 -26.23
CA PHE A 91 -8.35 -5.77 -25.63
C PHE A 91 -6.82 -5.91 -25.70
N GLN A 92 -6.27 -7.09 -25.41
CA GLN A 92 -4.83 -7.36 -25.48
C GLN A 92 -4.28 -7.23 -26.91
N ASN A 93 -5.10 -7.53 -27.91
CA ASN A 93 -4.72 -7.41 -29.32
C ASN A 93 -4.76 -5.97 -29.86
N LEU A 94 -5.17 -4.97 -29.06
CA LEU A 94 -5.13 -3.57 -29.48
C LEU A 94 -3.68 -3.10 -29.65
N GLY A 95 -3.33 -2.69 -30.86
CA GLY A 95 -2.02 -2.14 -31.16
C GLY A 95 -1.86 -0.71 -30.65
N TRP A 96 -0.64 -0.18 -30.78
CA TRP A 96 -0.36 1.23 -30.51
C TRP A 96 -1.19 2.19 -31.37
N SER A 97 -1.58 1.77 -32.59
CA SER A 97 -2.45 2.54 -33.48
C SER A 97 -3.90 2.63 -32.98
N ASP A 98 -4.30 1.74 -32.08
CA ASP A 98 -5.69 1.52 -31.67
C ASP A 98 -5.95 2.05 -30.26
N ASP A 99 -5.02 2.84 -29.71
CA ASP A 99 -5.07 3.36 -28.33
C ASP A 99 -6.36 4.16 -28.07
N TYR A 100 -6.88 4.84 -29.10
CA TYR A 100 -8.14 5.58 -29.06
C TYR A 100 -9.38 4.67 -28.89
N LEU A 101 -9.29 3.37 -29.17
CA LEU A 101 -10.36 2.40 -28.98
C LEU A 101 -10.40 1.83 -27.56
N LYS A 102 -9.33 1.98 -26.76
CA LYS A 102 -9.27 1.43 -25.40
C LYS A 102 -10.41 1.90 -24.52
N PRO A 103 -10.79 3.20 -24.46
CA PRO A 103 -11.91 3.65 -23.66
C PRO A 103 -13.22 2.96 -24.04
N HIS A 104 -13.51 2.83 -25.34
CA HIS A 104 -14.72 2.15 -25.82
C HIS A 104 -14.74 0.66 -25.44
N LYS A 105 -13.58 -0.02 -25.49
CA LYS A 105 -13.48 -1.42 -25.08
C LYS A 105 -13.63 -1.62 -23.58
N ILE A 106 -13.16 -0.67 -22.78
CA ILE A 106 -13.44 -0.61 -21.34
C ILE A 106 -14.95 -0.45 -21.12
N ASP A 107 -15.61 0.49 -21.79
CA ASP A 107 -17.04 0.74 -21.63
C ASP A 107 -17.89 -0.49 -22.01
N GLU A 108 -17.57 -1.15 -23.14
CA GLU A 108 -18.22 -2.40 -23.55
C GLU A 108 -18.04 -3.51 -22.49
N PHE A 109 -16.84 -3.64 -21.93
CA PHE A 109 -16.57 -4.61 -20.89
C PHE A 109 -17.32 -4.31 -19.59
N LEU A 110 -17.33 -3.06 -19.14
CA LEU A 110 -18.04 -2.64 -17.93
C LEU A 110 -19.55 -2.84 -18.10
N ALA A 111 -20.11 -2.55 -19.28
CA ALA A 111 -21.50 -2.85 -19.61
C ALA A 111 -21.79 -4.36 -19.51
N PHE A 112 -20.93 -5.20 -20.09
CA PHE A 112 -21.04 -6.66 -19.99
C PHE A 112 -21.02 -7.15 -18.53
N MET A 113 -20.11 -6.64 -17.69
CA MET A 113 -20.06 -7.01 -16.28
C MET A 113 -21.32 -6.56 -15.52
N ASN A 114 -21.79 -5.33 -15.78
CA ASN A 114 -23.00 -4.78 -15.18
C ASN A 114 -24.26 -5.58 -15.54
N GLU A 115 -24.40 -5.99 -16.81
CA GLU A 115 -25.51 -6.85 -17.27
C GLU A 115 -25.54 -8.21 -16.56
N ASN A 116 -24.39 -8.66 -16.06
CA ASN A 116 -24.24 -9.91 -15.31
C ASN A 116 -24.22 -9.70 -13.79
N GLY A 117 -24.63 -8.52 -13.31
CA GLY A 117 -24.79 -8.22 -11.88
C GLY A 117 -23.49 -7.89 -11.14
N VAL A 118 -22.39 -7.70 -11.86
CA VAL A 118 -21.13 -7.21 -11.28
C VAL A 118 -21.07 -5.70 -11.50
N HIS A 119 -21.66 -4.98 -10.54
CA HIS A 119 -21.63 -3.53 -10.50
C HIS A 119 -20.28 -3.05 -10.02
N ALA A 120 -19.44 -2.66 -10.97
CA ALA A 120 -18.18 -2.05 -10.65
C ALA A 120 -17.95 -0.81 -11.50
N ASP A 121 -17.78 0.31 -10.84
CA ASP A 121 -17.28 1.55 -11.42
C ASP A 121 -15.76 1.47 -11.70
N ASN A 122 -15.16 0.29 -11.52
CA ASN A 122 -13.73 0.11 -11.41
C ASN A 122 -13.13 -0.32 -12.75
N LEU A 123 -12.64 0.66 -13.48
CA LEU A 123 -11.57 0.50 -14.46
C LEU A 123 -10.46 -0.46 -13.95
N ASP A 124 -10.21 -0.48 -12.63
CA ASP A 124 -9.26 -1.37 -11.98
C ASP A 124 -9.60 -2.86 -12.16
N LEU A 125 -10.87 -3.26 -12.08
CA LEU A 125 -11.27 -4.64 -12.35
C LEU A 125 -10.85 -5.04 -13.77
N PHE A 126 -11.15 -4.20 -14.76
CA PHE A 126 -10.78 -4.47 -16.13
C PHE A 126 -9.26 -4.56 -16.33
N ILE A 127 -8.51 -3.59 -15.79
CA ILE A 127 -7.04 -3.56 -15.89
C ILE A 127 -6.43 -4.80 -15.24
N ILE A 128 -6.94 -5.23 -14.08
CA ILE A 128 -6.40 -6.38 -13.34
C ILE A 128 -6.77 -7.69 -14.03
N LEU A 129 -8.01 -7.80 -14.52
CA LEU A 129 -8.48 -8.93 -15.33
C LEU A 129 -7.64 -9.05 -16.61
N SER A 130 -7.25 -7.93 -17.22
CA SER A 130 -6.43 -7.92 -18.43
C SER A 130 -5.01 -8.47 -18.26
N ASN A 131 -4.52 -8.69 -17.04
CA ASN A 131 -3.13 -9.15 -16.82
C ASN A 131 -2.99 -10.62 -16.37
N LYS A 132 -4.08 -11.33 -16.03
CA LYS A 132 -3.98 -12.63 -15.31
C LYS A 132 -4.78 -13.79 -15.89
N VAL A 133 -5.61 -13.56 -16.90
CA VAL A 133 -6.56 -14.55 -17.45
C VAL A 133 -5.87 -15.69 -18.20
N GLU A 134 -4.71 -15.43 -18.81
CA GLU A 134 -3.95 -16.43 -19.60
C GLU A 134 -3.39 -17.58 -18.77
N PHE A 135 -3.27 -17.43 -17.44
CA PHE A 135 -2.63 -18.41 -16.57
C PHE A 135 -3.61 -19.30 -15.80
N VAL A 136 -4.91 -19.18 -16.06
CA VAL A 136 -5.94 -19.90 -15.32
C VAL A 136 -6.30 -21.20 -16.04
N ASP A 137 -6.18 -22.32 -15.34
CA ASP A 137 -6.78 -23.57 -15.79
C ASP A 137 -8.28 -23.58 -15.48
N TRP A 138 -9.08 -23.24 -16.49
CA TRP A 138 -10.54 -23.18 -16.39
C TRP A 138 -11.23 -24.55 -16.26
N SER A 139 -10.47 -25.65 -16.26
CA SER A 139 -11.03 -27.00 -16.14
C SER A 139 -11.30 -27.42 -14.69
N THR A 140 -10.79 -26.68 -13.70
CA THR A 140 -10.99 -27.01 -12.28
C THR A 140 -11.58 -25.84 -11.51
N GLU A 141 -12.54 -26.14 -10.64
CA GLU A 141 -13.20 -25.14 -9.78
C GLU A 141 -12.22 -24.47 -8.81
N SER A 142 -11.22 -25.21 -8.31
CA SER A 142 -10.19 -24.67 -7.41
C SER A 142 -9.33 -23.58 -8.05
N GLU A 143 -9.00 -23.72 -9.34
CA GLU A 143 -8.22 -22.71 -10.08
C GLU A 143 -9.08 -21.47 -10.38
N ILE A 144 -10.35 -21.67 -10.71
CA ILE A 144 -11.34 -20.59 -10.86
C ILE A 144 -11.47 -19.79 -9.56
N ASP A 145 -11.57 -20.47 -8.42
CA ASP A 145 -11.66 -19.85 -7.10
C ASP A 145 -10.41 -19.04 -6.75
N THR A 146 -9.23 -19.61 -7.03
CA THR A 146 -7.95 -18.94 -6.81
C THR A 146 -7.85 -17.67 -7.66
N PHE A 147 -8.27 -17.75 -8.92
CA PHE A 147 -8.36 -16.61 -9.82
C PHE A 147 -9.29 -15.51 -9.27
N ILE A 148 -10.50 -15.86 -8.83
CA ILE A 148 -11.47 -14.91 -8.29
C ILE A 148 -10.95 -14.22 -7.02
N VAL A 149 -10.35 -14.97 -6.10
CA VAL A 149 -9.81 -14.40 -4.85
C VAL A 149 -8.68 -13.41 -5.15
N ASN A 150 -7.77 -13.76 -6.06
CA ASN A 150 -6.66 -12.89 -6.44
C ASN A 150 -7.17 -11.63 -7.15
N LEU A 151 -8.10 -11.80 -8.09
CA LEU A 151 -8.79 -10.70 -8.76
C LEU A 151 -9.39 -9.71 -7.76
N MET A 152 -10.17 -10.21 -6.79
CA MET A 152 -10.83 -9.36 -5.80
C MET A 152 -9.81 -8.62 -4.93
N ARG A 153 -8.69 -9.26 -4.55
CA ARG A 153 -7.63 -8.62 -3.77
C ARG A 153 -6.96 -7.50 -4.54
N ASP A 154 -6.52 -7.79 -5.75
CA ASP A 154 -5.83 -6.83 -6.59
C ASP A 154 -6.74 -5.63 -6.89
N ALA A 155 -8.04 -5.87 -7.13
CA ALA A 155 -9.01 -4.83 -7.45
C ALA A 155 -9.50 -4.05 -6.22
N GLY A 156 -9.01 -4.38 -5.02
CA GLY A 156 -9.45 -3.75 -3.78
C GLY A 156 -10.92 -4.06 -3.41
N LEU A 157 -11.49 -5.13 -3.98
CA LEU A 157 -12.88 -5.58 -3.83
C LEU A 157 -13.05 -6.79 -2.89
N TYR A 158 -11.94 -7.25 -2.30
CA TYR A 158 -11.92 -8.41 -1.40
C TYR A 158 -12.77 -8.20 -0.15
N PHE A 159 -12.92 -6.95 0.29
CA PHE A 159 -13.73 -6.58 1.46
C PHE A 159 -14.91 -5.70 1.06
N GLU A 160 -15.99 -5.79 1.82
CA GLU A 160 -17.17 -4.96 1.64
C GLU A 160 -16.86 -3.49 1.95
N THR A 161 -17.29 -2.58 1.09
CA THR A 161 -17.15 -1.14 1.29
C THR A 161 -18.37 -0.56 2.01
N VAL A 162 -18.15 0.46 2.84
CA VAL A 162 -19.26 1.21 3.44
C VAL A 162 -19.94 2.11 2.41
N SER A 163 -21.27 2.22 2.46
CA SER A 163 -22.07 3.01 1.50
C SER A 163 -22.25 4.47 1.93
N ASN A 164 -22.50 4.73 3.22
CA ASN A 164 -22.58 6.07 3.76
C ASN A 164 -21.17 6.58 4.12
N THR A 165 -20.60 7.43 3.27
CA THR A 165 -19.20 7.85 3.38
C THR A 165 -19.03 9.35 3.36
N VAL A 166 -18.01 9.80 4.06
CA VAL A 166 -17.47 11.16 4.03
C VAL A 166 -16.10 11.14 3.34
N SER A 167 -15.55 12.33 3.03
CA SER A 167 -14.16 12.40 2.60
C SER A 167 -13.22 12.10 3.78
N SER A 168 -12.05 11.51 3.50
CA SER A 168 -11.08 11.21 4.55
C SER A 168 -10.56 12.48 5.21
N ARG A 169 -10.45 13.59 4.47
CA ARG A 169 -10.16 14.90 5.07
C ARG A 169 -11.23 15.34 6.06
N GLU A 170 -12.51 15.26 5.69
CA GLU A 170 -13.62 15.61 6.60
C GLU A 170 -13.58 14.75 7.87
N PHE A 171 -13.43 13.42 7.73
CA PHE A 171 -13.31 12.53 8.89
C PHE A 171 -12.17 12.92 9.82
N TRP A 172 -10.96 13.16 9.28
CA TRP A 172 -9.79 13.47 10.09
C TRP A 172 -9.87 14.86 10.73
N GLU A 173 -10.36 15.87 10.02
CA GLU A 173 -10.55 17.21 10.59
C GLU A 173 -11.56 17.19 11.73
N ASP A 174 -12.69 16.50 11.56
CA ASP A 174 -13.69 16.26 12.61
C ASP A 174 -13.09 15.54 13.82
N TYR A 175 -12.27 14.52 13.59
CA TYR A 175 -11.60 13.78 14.65
C TYR A 175 -10.61 14.66 15.42
N PHE A 176 -9.80 15.46 14.71
CA PHE A 176 -8.81 16.35 15.32
C PHE A 176 -9.43 17.54 16.05
N GLU A 177 -10.61 18.01 15.63
CA GLU A 177 -11.34 19.05 16.36
C GLU A 177 -11.79 18.54 17.75
N ARG A 178 -12.19 17.26 17.82
CA ARG A 178 -12.61 16.61 19.07
C ARG A 178 -11.45 16.08 19.91
N ASN A 179 -10.29 15.83 19.28
CA ASN A 179 -9.08 15.29 19.91
C ASN A 179 -7.84 16.14 19.51
N PRO A 180 -7.74 17.42 19.95
CA PRO A 180 -6.70 18.33 19.48
C PRO A 180 -5.28 17.87 19.79
N GLU A 181 -5.08 17.14 20.89
CA GLU A 181 -3.80 16.57 21.31
C GLU A 181 -3.29 15.47 20.37
N SER A 182 -4.19 14.86 19.59
CA SER A 182 -3.89 13.81 18.63
C SER A 182 -3.56 14.36 17.23
N ARG A 183 -3.69 15.68 17.01
CA ARG A 183 -3.47 16.31 15.70
C ARG A 183 -1.96 16.47 15.41
N PRO A 184 -1.45 15.89 14.30
CA PRO A 184 -0.09 16.16 13.86
C PRO A 184 0.11 17.63 13.49
N ASN A 185 1.27 18.21 13.87
CA ASN A 185 1.61 19.59 13.50
C ASN A 185 1.72 19.84 11.98
N LYS A 186 1.96 18.79 11.19
CA LYS A 186 2.14 18.88 9.74
C LYS A 186 1.36 17.77 9.04
N ILE A 187 0.26 18.15 8.40
CA ILE A 187 -0.57 17.26 7.59
C ILE A 187 -0.50 17.74 6.14
N VAL A 188 -0.30 16.80 5.23
CA VAL A 188 -0.40 17.01 3.78
C VAL A 188 -1.53 16.15 3.27
N TYR A 189 -2.62 16.80 2.88
CA TYR A 189 -3.67 16.12 2.13
C TYR A 189 -3.26 15.99 0.67
N TYR A 190 -3.40 14.79 0.10
CA TYR A 190 -3.06 14.50 -1.29
C TYR A 190 -4.23 13.87 -2.03
N ASP A 191 -4.30 14.08 -3.35
CA ASP A 191 -5.35 13.50 -4.19
C ASP A 191 -5.18 11.97 -4.28
N VAL A 192 -6.28 11.22 -4.18
CA VAL A 192 -6.28 9.74 -4.22
C VAL A 192 -5.78 9.16 -5.55
N SER A 193 -5.75 9.94 -6.62
CA SER A 193 -5.13 9.57 -7.88
C SER A 193 -3.61 9.44 -7.81
N LEU A 194 -2.98 9.98 -6.75
CA LEU A 194 -1.55 9.84 -6.49
C LEU A 194 -1.29 8.70 -5.50
N SER A 195 -0.20 7.95 -5.72
CA SER A 195 0.31 7.07 -4.68
C SER A 195 0.89 7.89 -3.52
N PRO A 196 0.97 7.35 -2.29
CA PRO A 196 1.66 8.01 -1.18
C PRO A 196 3.10 8.41 -1.52
N SER A 197 3.79 7.60 -2.33
CA SER A 197 5.14 7.86 -2.83
C SER A 197 5.20 9.05 -3.78
N ASP A 198 4.22 9.17 -4.68
CA ASP A 198 4.13 10.30 -5.62
C ASP A 198 3.76 11.59 -4.89
N ALA A 199 2.88 11.50 -3.89
CA ALA A 199 2.52 12.61 -3.02
C ALA A 199 3.75 13.13 -2.25
N LEU A 200 4.54 12.23 -1.66
CA LEU A 200 5.80 12.56 -1.00
C LEU A 200 6.80 13.19 -1.97
N CYS A 201 6.99 12.60 -3.15
CA CYS A 201 7.92 13.11 -4.16
C CYS A 201 7.51 14.52 -4.63
N SER A 202 6.21 14.74 -4.88
CA SER A 202 5.66 16.03 -5.29
C SER A 202 5.83 17.07 -4.19
N TRP A 203 5.58 16.70 -2.93
CA TRP A 203 5.83 17.55 -1.78
C TRP A 203 7.31 17.91 -1.66
N GLN A 204 8.23 16.94 -1.72
CA GLN A 204 9.67 17.19 -1.68
C GLN A 204 10.13 18.15 -2.78
N LYS A 205 9.67 17.94 -4.03
CA LYS A 205 9.97 18.83 -5.15
C LYS A 205 9.49 20.25 -4.91
N ARG A 206 8.25 20.42 -4.43
CA ARG A 206 7.65 21.71 -4.11
C ARG A 206 8.46 22.50 -3.07
N PHE A 207 9.07 21.81 -2.10
CA PHE A 207 9.90 22.42 -1.06
C PHE A 207 11.40 22.42 -1.36
N GLY A 208 11.81 22.08 -2.60
CA GLY A 208 13.22 22.09 -3.00
C GLY A 208 14.09 21.02 -2.34
N LEU A 209 13.47 19.97 -1.78
CA LEU A 209 14.13 18.83 -1.13
C LEU A 209 14.54 17.75 -2.16
N THR A 210 15.07 18.18 -3.30
CA THR A 210 15.44 17.30 -4.43
C THR A 210 16.91 16.88 -4.41
N LYS A 211 17.70 17.37 -3.45
CA LYS A 211 19.12 17.07 -3.34
C LYS A 211 19.33 15.72 -2.66
N THR A 212 19.68 14.71 -3.44
CA THR A 212 20.44 13.57 -2.93
C THR A 212 21.86 14.05 -2.60
N HIS A 213 22.23 14.04 -1.32
CA HIS A 213 23.60 14.34 -0.93
C HIS A 213 24.54 13.32 -1.59
N LYS A 214 25.42 13.77 -2.50
CA LYS A 214 26.53 12.98 -3.07
C LYS A 214 27.73 12.92 -2.13
N SER A 215 27.51 12.84 -0.83
CA SER A 215 28.58 12.78 0.17
C SER A 215 28.48 11.43 0.88
N ALA A 216 29.42 10.55 0.56
CA ALA A 216 29.58 9.25 1.23
C ALA A 216 30.04 9.39 2.69
N ASP A 217 30.35 10.62 3.12
CA ASP A 217 30.92 10.93 4.42
C ASP A 217 29.97 11.73 5.35
N LEU A 218 28.80 12.19 4.90
CA LEU A 218 27.82 12.99 5.68
C LEU A 218 28.45 14.05 6.60
N GLY A 219 29.62 14.59 6.24
CA GLY A 219 30.39 15.54 7.07
C GLY A 219 30.96 14.98 8.37
N LYS A 220 31.05 13.65 8.53
CA LYS A 220 31.65 12.96 9.67
C LYS A 220 32.72 11.96 9.19
N PRO A 221 33.98 12.39 9.03
CA PRO A 221 35.08 11.47 8.71
C PRO A 221 35.22 10.33 9.75
N GLU A 222 34.77 10.60 10.98
CA GLU A 222 34.79 9.69 12.12
C GLU A 222 33.85 8.46 11.97
N SER A 223 32.87 8.47 11.05
CA SER A 223 31.96 7.33 10.82
C SER A 223 32.47 6.32 9.78
N LEU A 224 33.65 6.55 9.22
CA LEU A 224 34.34 5.62 8.31
C LEU A 224 35.14 4.59 9.11
N VAL A 225 34.43 3.83 9.96
CA VAL A 225 35.03 2.72 10.69
C VAL A 225 34.96 1.49 9.79
N GLU A 226 36.11 0.94 9.39
CA GLU A 226 36.15 -0.30 8.60
C GLU A 226 35.42 -1.43 9.35
N ARG A 227 34.65 -2.22 8.60
CA ARG A 227 33.80 -3.29 9.15
C ARG A 227 34.58 -4.36 9.94
N SER A 228 35.88 -4.50 9.64
CA SER A 228 36.83 -5.40 10.31
C SER A 228 37.55 -4.78 11.50
N SER A 229 37.32 -3.51 11.80
CA SER A 229 37.99 -2.84 12.91
C SER A 229 37.48 -3.33 14.26
N VAL A 230 38.35 -3.18 15.28
CA VAL A 230 38.01 -3.49 16.68
C VAL A 230 36.81 -2.67 17.15
N ASP A 231 36.76 -1.38 16.79
CA ASP A 231 35.67 -0.47 17.13
C ASP A 231 34.29 -0.95 16.58
N ALA A 232 34.24 -1.49 15.35
CA ALA A 232 33.01 -2.03 14.77
C ALA A 232 32.55 -3.32 15.49
N ASN A 233 33.50 -4.18 15.88
CA ASN A 233 33.21 -5.41 16.62
C ASN A 233 32.70 -5.13 18.03
N GLU A 234 33.28 -4.14 18.71
CA GLU A 234 32.83 -3.68 20.04
C GLU A 234 31.41 -3.10 19.99
N GLY A 235 31.12 -2.24 19.00
CA GLY A 235 29.76 -1.71 18.80
C GLY A 235 28.73 -2.81 18.52
N GLY A 236 29.09 -3.80 17.70
CA GLY A 236 28.23 -4.95 17.42
C GLY A 236 28.01 -5.86 18.65
N ALA A 237 29.01 -6.00 19.53
CA ALA A 237 28.89 -6.76 20.77
C ALA A 237 27.96 -6.06 21.77
N ALA A 238 28.11 -4.74 21.94
CA ALA A 238 27.23 -3.93 22.78
C ALA A 238 25.77 -3.98 22.31
N PHE A 239 25.53 -3.91 20.99
CA PHE A 239 24.18 -4.04 20.43
C PHE A 239 23.56 -5.40 20.72
N ARG A 240 24.30 -6.50 20.51
CA ARG A 240 23.80 -7.85 20.81
C ARG A 240 23.46 -8.05 22.27
N GLN A 241 24.21 -7.44 23.17
CA GLN A 241 23.93 -7.48 24.60
C GLN A 241 22.63 -6.74 24.93
N LEU A 242 22.44 -5.53 24.41
CA LEU A 242 21.20 -4.77 24.58
C LEU A 242 19.97 -5.52 24.06
N VAL A 243 20.07 -6.12 22.86
CA VAL A 243 18.96 -6.90 22.28
C VAL A 243 18.60 -8.10 23.17
N ARG A 244 19.59 -8.77 23.78
CA ARG A 244 19.31 -9.85 24.73
C ARG A 244 18.61 -9.34 25.99
N GLU A 245 19.09 -8.24 26.57
CA GLU A 245 18.50 -7.65 27.77
C GLU A 245 17.02 -7.27 27.54
N ILE A 246 16.69 -6.66 26.40
CA ILE A 246 15.31 -6.32 26.01
C ILE A 246 14.47 -7.59 25.76
N ALA A 247 15.05 -8.58 25.08
CA ALA A 247 14.35 -9.84 24.81
C ALA A 247 14.02 -10.58 26.11
N ASP A 248 14.96 -10.61 27.06
CA ASP A 248 14.75 -11.22 28.37
C ASP A 248 13.71 -10.45 29.20
N GLU A 249 13.71 -9.11 29.15
CA GLU A 249 12.73 -8.28 29.86
C GLU A 249 11.28 -8.49 29.37
N HIS A 250 11.09 -8.65 28.06
CA HIS A 250 9.76 -8.68 27.45
C HIS A 250 9.25 -10.08 27.11
N PHE A 251 10.14 -11.07 26.99
CA PHE A 251 9.79 -12.40 26.48
C PHE A 251 10.35 -13.57 27.30
N ALA A 252 11.07 -13.33 28.40
CA ALA A 252 11.42 -14.42 29.32
C ALA A 252 10.19 -14.82 30.14
N SER A 253 9.55 -15.91 29.70
CA SER A 253 8.59 -16.71 30.47
C SER A 253 9.26 -17.96 31.03
#